data_AF-A0A2M8P6H3-F1
#
_entry.id   AF-A0A2M8P6H3-F1
#
_cell.length_a   1.000
_cell.length_b   1.000
_cell.length_c   1.000
_cell.angle_alpha   90.00
_cell.angle_beta   90.00
_cell.angle_gamma   90.00
#
_symmetry.space_group_name_H-M   'P 1'
#
loop_
_entity.id
_entity.type
_entity.pdbx_description
1 polymer ?
#
loop_
_entity_poly.entity_id
_entity_poly.type
_entity_poly.pdbx_seq_one_letter_code
_entity_poly.pdbx_strand_id
1 'polypeptide(L)'
;GDIPKMTTTGTFIVNGIERAVVNQIVRSPGVFFSGDIDRRSGRMLYQAELRPIRGSWLEVMVSKTDVVSVKIDRHRKIPVTTLLRAIGYQENEEIISLFKDVDTDADHPYIETTLSKDVTASRPE
;
A
#
# COMPACT_ATOMS: atom_id res chain seq x y z
N GLY A 1 -29.52 -12.54 20.13
CA GLY A 1 -30.19 -11.22 20.06
C GLY A 1 -30.95 -11.16 18.76
N ASP A 2 -32.10 -10.49 18.76
CA ASP A 2 -32.99 -10.43 17.60
C ASP A 2 -32.62 -9.29 16.66
N ILE A 3 -32.86 -9.47 15.36
CA ILE A 3 -32.57 -8.47 14.32
C ILE A 3 -33.84 -7.65 14.06
N PRO A 4 -33.82 -6.31 14.17
CA PRO A 4 -34.98 -5.47 13.85
C PRO A 4 -35.43 -5.67 12.40
N LYS A 5 -36.73 -5.87 12.19
CA LYS A 5 -37.32 -6.03 10.86
C LYS A 5 -37.60 -4.65 10.24
N MET A 6 -37.30 -4.51 8.95
CA MET A 6 -37.65 -3.32 8.18
C MET A 6 -39.16 -3.18 8.04
N THR A 7 -39.68 -1.96 8.24
CA THR A 7 -41.09 -1.60 8.01
C THR A 7 -41.37 -1.48 6.50
N THR A 8 -42.64 -1.34 6.12
CA THR A 8 -43.03 -1.09 4.72
C THR A 8 -42.53 0.25 4.19
N THR A 9 -42.17 1.19 5.06
CA THR A 9 -41.63 2.51 4.72
C THR A 9 -40.10 2.54 4.66
N GLY A 10 -39.41 1.41 4.90
CA GLY A 10 -37.95 1.32 4.86
C GLY A 10 -37.24 1.79 6.13
N THR A 11 -37.97 1.92 7.24
CA THR A 11 -37.44 2.31 8.56
C THR A 11 -37.35 1.12 9.50
N PHE A 12 -36.77 1.33 10.69
CA PHE A 12 -36.61 0.34 11.74
C PHE A 12 -37.04 0.93 13.09
N ILE A 13 -37.69 0.14 13.95
CA ILE A 13 -37.99 0.54 15.32
C ILE A 13 -36.89 0.04 16.26
N VAL A 14 -36.15 0.96 16.87
CA VAL A 14 -35.09 0.66 17.85
C VAL A 14 -35.42 1.37 19.15
N ASN A 15 -35.67 0.59 20.21
CA ASN A 15 -36.09 1.10 21.53
C ASN A 15 -37.32 2.04 21.46
N GLY A 16 -38.31 1.69 20.65
CA GLY A 16 -39.55 2.47 20.48
C GLY A 16 -39.42 3.71 19.59
N ILE A 17 -38.27 3.96 18.99
CA ILE A 17 -38.02 5.11 18.11
C ILE A 17 -37.80 4.63 16.67
N GLU A 18 -38.46 5.29 15.72
CA GLU A 18 -38.27 5.05 14.29
C GLU A 18 -36.94 5.63 13.79
N ARG A 19 -36.17 4.82 13.07
CA ARG A 19 -34.86 5.17 12.52
C ARG A 19 -34.74 4.73 11.07
N ALA A 20 -34.06 5.55 10.28
CA ALA A 20 -33.66 5.21 8.91
C ALA A 20 -32.17 4.89 8.85
N VAL A 21 -31.79 3.92 8.03
CA VAL A 21 -30.39 3.62 7.70
C VAL A 21 -30.08 4.29 6.37
N VAL A 22 -29.01 5.09 6.34
CA VAL A 22 -28.54 5.74 5.12
C VAL A 22 -27.42 4.94 4.47
N ASN A 23 -27.42 4.91 3.14
CA ASN A 23 -26.34 4.30 2.38
C ASN A 23 -25.07 5.15 2.50
N GLN A 24 -23.94 4.50 2.81
CA GLN A 24 -22.64 5.14 2.78
C GLN A 24 -22.01 4.99 1.40
N ILE A 25 -21.39 6.06 0.90
CA ILE A 25 -20.54 6.00 -0.28
C ILE A 25 -19.10 5.86 0.21
N VAL A 26 -18.50 4.69 -0.06
CA VAL A 26 -17.13 4.37 0.32
C VAL A 26 -16.33 3.94 -0.90
N ARG A 27 -15.00 4.09 -0.84
CA ARG A 27 -14.12 3.57 -1.89
C ARG A 27 -14.12 2.05 -1.87
N SER A 28 -14.11 1.42 -3.05
CA SER A 28 -13.98 -0.02 -3.16
C SER A 28 -12.63 -0.51 -2.63
N PRO A 29 -12.56 -1.73 -2.10
CA PRO A 29 -11.29 -2.43 -1.93
C PRO A 29 -10.59 -2.58 -3.29
N GLY A 30 -9.25 -2.58 -3.29
CA GLY A 30 -8.47 -2.73 -4.51
C GLY A 30 -7.08 -2.12 -4.44
N VAL A 31 -6.42 -2.05 -5.59
CA VAL A 31 -5.12 -1.38 -5.77
C VAL A 31 -5.34 -0.08 -6.53
N PHE A 32 -4.87 1.03 -5.98
CA PHE A 32 -4.99 2.36 -6.58
C PHE A 32 -3.60 2.91 -6.88
N PHE A 33 -3.39 3.35 -8.12
CA PHE A 33 -2.16 4.02 -8.51
C PHE A 33 -2.43 5.52 -8.63
N SER A 34 -1.48 6.34 -8.17
CA SER A 34 -1.51 7.78 -8.36
C SER A 34 -0.11 8.30 -8.60
N GLY A 35 -0.02 9.44 -9.29
CA GLY A 35 1.22 10.16 -9.52
C GLY A 35 1.04 11.63 -9.22
N ASP A 36 2.06 12.26 -8.65
CA ASP A 36 2.12 13.70 -8.44
C ASP A 36 3.49 14.24 -8.84
N ILE A 37 3.54 15.49 -9.31
CA ILE A 37 4.78 16.16 -9.66
C ILE A 37 5.42 16.66 -8.37
N ASP A 38 6.57 16.09 -8.02
CA ASP A 38 7.35 16.58 -6.89
C ASP A 38 7.85 17.99 -7.19
N ARG A 39 7.36 18.96 -6.41
CA ARG A 39 7.64 20.39 -6.65
C ARG A 39 9.12 20.76 -6.61
N ARG A 40 9.96 19.96 -5.94
CA ARG A 40 11.39 20.25 -5.80
C ARG A 40 12.23 19.70 -6.94
N SER A 41 11.94 18.48 -7.38
CA SER A 41 12.67 17.82 -8.46
C SER A 41 12.03 17.99 -9.83
N GLY A 42 10.75 18.38 -9.88
CA GLY A 42 9.95 18.42 -11.11
C GLY A 42 9.58 17.04 -11.66
N ARG A 43 9.99 15.97 -10.99
CA ARG A 43 9.72 14.58 -11.43
C ARG A 43 8.31 14.16 -11.05
N MET A 44 7.68 13.39 -11.93
CA MET A 44 6.47 12.65 -11.60
C MET A 44 6.84 11.48 -10.67
N LEU A 45 6.34 11.48 -9.44
CA LEU A 45 6.53 10.39 -8.49
C LEU A 45 5.24 9.62 -8.32
N TYR A 46 5.34 8.29 -8.35
CA TYR A 46 4.20 7.40 -8.27
C TYR A 46 4.06 6.74 -6.89
N GLN A 47 2.83 6.42 -6.53
CA GLN A 47 2.48 5.62 -5.38
C GLN A 47 1.36 4.64 -5.72
N ALA A 48 1.34 3.51 -5.03
CA ALA A 48 0.31 2.49 -5.09
C ALA A 48 -0.27 2.25 -3.69
N GLU A 49 -1.60 2.23 -3.56
CA GLU A 49 -2.32 1.91 -2.33
C GLU A 49 -3.09 0.60 -2.49
N LEU A 50 -2.73 -0.42 -1.72
CA LEU A 50 -3.52 -1.65 -1.56
C LEU A 50 -4.47 -1.47 -0.38
N ARG A 51 -5.78 -1.40 -0.68
CA ARG A 51 -6.85 -1.17 0.27
C ARG A 51 -7.69 -2.45 0.43
N PRO A 52 -7.50 -3.23 1.50
CA PRO A 52 -8.32 -4.40 1.72
C PRO A 52 -9.72 -4.02 2.23
N ILE A 53 -10.67 -4.94 2.11
CA ILE A 53 -12.00 -4.80 2.73
C ILE A 53 -11.91 -4.87 4.27
N ARG A 54 -10.96 -5.65 4.79
CA ARG A 54 -10.63 -5.81 6.20
C ARG A 54 -9.13 -6.05 6.34
N GLY A 55 -8.51 -5.43 7.34
CA GLY A 55 -7.08 -5.59 7.62
C GLY A 55 -6.25 -4.36 7.29
N SER A 56 -4.94 -4.54 7.30
CA SER A 56 -3.96 -3.47 7.17
C SER A 56 -3.84 -2.94 5.75
N TRP A 57 -3.70 -1.63 5.63
CA TRP A 57 -3.43 -0.97 4.35
C TRP A 57 -1.94 -1.04 4.03
N LEU A 58 -1.62 -1.15 2.76
CA LEU A 58 -0.24 -1.16 2.29
C LEU A 58 -0.07 -0.07 1.23
N GLU A 59 0.83 0.86 1.49
CA GLU A 59 1.18 1.96 0.59
C GLU A 59 2.62 1.71 0.08
N VAL A 60 2.81 1.69 -1.24
CA VAL A 60 4.13 1.66 -1.89
C VAL A 60 4.35 3.01 -2.56
N MET A 61 5.53 3.59 -2.43
CA MET A 61 5.80 4.91 -2.98
C MET A 61 7.24 5.08 -3.44
N VAL A 62 7.40 5.76 -4.57
CA VAL A 62 8.68 6.14 -5.13
C VAL A 62 9.06 7.51 -4.59
N SER A 63 10.28 7.64 -4.08
CA SER A 63 10.84 8.92 -3.65
C SER A 63 11.65 9.57 -4.76
N LYS A 64 11.93 10.88 -4.64
CA LYS A 64 12.80 11.61 -5.56
C LYS A 64 14.26 11.12 -5.62
N THR A 65 14.66 10.30 -4.65
CA THR A 65 15.98 9.68 -4.57
C THR A 65 15.93 8.22 -5.01
N ASP A 66 14.92 7.84 -5.81
CA ASP A 66 14.73 6.52 -6.40
C ASP A 66 14.57 5.36 -5.41
N VAL A 67 14.40 5.68 -4.12
CA VAL A 67 14.08 4.68 -3.09
C VAL A 67 12.59 4.37 -3.18
N VAL A 68 12.27 3.08 -3.34
CA VAL A 68 10.92 2.53 -3.24
C VAL A 68 10.67 2.12 -1.80
N SER A 69 9.71 2.78 -1.17
CA SER A 69 9.34 2.54 0.23
C SER A 69 7.98 1.87 0.32
N VAL A 70 7.79 1.05 1.34
CA VAL A 70 6.50 0.54 1.77
C VAL A 70 6.13 1.10 3.14
N LYS A 71 4.84 1.31 3.35
CA LYS A 71 4.25 1.71 4.62
C LYS A 71 3.02 0.86 4.87
N ILE A 72 3.02 0.17 6.02
CA ILE A 72 1.91 -0.65 6.48
C ILE A 72 1.13 0.18 7.50
N ASP A 73 -0.16 0.38 7.25
CA ASP A 73 -1.04 1.28 8.00
C ASP A 73 -0.41 2.68 8.22
N ARG A 74 -0.38 3.15 9.46
CA ARG A 74 0.16 4.47 9.85
C ARG A 74 1.58 4.39 10.42
N HIS A 75 2.28 3.28 10.17
CA HIS A 75 3.66 3.10 10.64
C HIS A 75 4.66 3.86 9.76
N ARG A 76 5.93 3.84 10.21
CA ARG A 76 7.04 4.46 9.49
C ARG A 76 7.25 3.78 8.13
N LYS A 77 7.76 4.55 7.17
CA LYS A 77 8.23 4.02 5.89
C LYS A 77 9.44 3.12 6.12
N ILE A 78 9.48 2.01 5.42
CA ILE A 78 10.64 1.12 5.33
C ILE A 78 10.93 0.84 3.85
N PRO A 79 12.17 0.49 3.47
CA PRO A 79 12.46 0.04 2.11
C PRO A 79 11.55 -1.13 1.71
N VAL A 80 11.05 -1.14 0.46
CA VAL A 80 10.17 -2.23 0.00
C VAL A 80 10.89 -3.59 0.02
N THR A 81 12.22 -3.58 -0.15
CA THR A 81 13.07 -4.77 -0.08
C THR A 81 13.04 -5.44 1.29
N THR A 82 12.86 -4.68 2.38
CA THR A 82 12.68 -5.25 3.73
C THR A 82 11.42 -6.12 3.80
N LEU A 83 10.34 -5.69 3.13
CA LEU A 83 9.12 -6.51 3.02
C LEU A 83 9.35 -7.73 2.12
N LEU A 84 10.08 -7.58 1.01
CA LEU A 84 10.42 -8.69 0.12
C LEU A 84 11.20 -9.80 0.85
N ARG A 85 12.15 -9.43 1.71
CA ARG A 85 12.85 -10.38 2.58
C ARG A 85 11.90 -11.08 3.55
N ALA A 86 10.97 -10.34 4.15
CA ALA A 86 10.00 -10.90 5.08
C ALA A 86 9.04 -11.91 4.42
N ILE A 87 8.76 -11.78 3.12
CA ILE A 87 7.91 -12.73 2.37
C ILE A 87 8.69 -13.91 1.77
N GLY A 88 10.03 -13.88 1.78
CA GLY A 88 10.87 -15.04 1.41
C GLY A 88 12.06 -14.76 0.50
N TYR A 89 12.20 -13.55 -0.06
CA TYR A 89 13.30 -13.21 -0.97
C TYR A 89 14.50 -12.67 -0.18
N GLN A 90 15.38 -13.57 0.27
CA GLN A 90 16.37 -13.24 1.31
C GLN A 90 17.64 -12.61 0.76
N GLU A 91 18.02 -12.92 -0.47
CA GLU A 91 19.29 -12.50 -1.07
C GLU A 91 19.12 -11.31 -2.02
N ASN A 92 20.15 -10.47 -2.12
CA ASN A 92 20.10 -9.27 -2.96
C ASN A 92 19.98 -9.63 -4.44
N GLU A 93 20.73 -10.63 -4.87
CA GLU A 93 20.77 -11.14 -6.24
C GLU A 93 19.40 -11.69 -6.65
N GLU A 94 18.69 -12.34 -5.72
CA GLU A 94 17.33 -12.84 -5.93
C GLU A 94 16.37 -11.67 -6.14
N ILE A 95 16.40 -10.67 -5.26
CA ILE A 95 15.57 -9.46 -5.39
C ILE A 95 15.87 -8.73 -6.70
N ILE A 96 17.15 -8.54 -7.06
CA ILE A 96 17.53 -7.88 -8.32
C ILE A 96 17.00 -8.67 -9.53
N SER A 97 17.12 -10.00 -9.50
CA SER A 97 16.63 -10.88 -10.56
C SER A 97 15.12 -10.73 -10.79
N LEU A 98 14.32 -10.59 -9.72
CA LEU A 98 12.85 -10.43 -9.82
C LEU A 98 12.43 -9.20 -10.64
N PHE A 99 13.23 -8.14 -10.62
CA PHE A 99 12.88 -6.86 -11.24
C PHE A 99 13.70 -6.53 -12.49
N LYS A 100 14.59 -7.43 -12.93
CA LYS A 100 15.49 -7.20 -14.06
C LYS A 100 14.78 -6.76 -15.36
N ASP A 101 13.58 -7.27 -15.60
CA ASP A 101 12.82 -6.98 -16.82
C ASP A 101 11.98 -5.69 -16.74
N VAL A 102 11.88 -5.07 -15.55
CA VAL A 102 11.04 -3.89 -15.32
C VAL A 102 11.82 -2.68 -14.79
N ASP A 103 12.90 -2.89 -14.04
CA ASP A 103 13.82 -1.85 -13.57
C ASP A 103 14.93 -1.63 -14.62
N THR A 104 14.54 -1.12 -15.77
CA THR A 104 15.42 -0.99 -16.96
C THR A 104 15.95 0.43 -17.17
N ASP A 105 15.56 1.38 -16.33
CA ASP A 105 15.96 2.78 -16.46
C ASP A 105 17.36 3.00 -15.84
N ALA A 106 18.35 3.25 -16.70
CA ALA A 106 19.73 3.44 -16.27
C ALA A 106 19.93 4.70 -15.41
N ASP A 107 19.08 5.73 -15.58
CA ASP A 107 19.14 6.96 -14.80
C ASP A 107 18.45 6.81 -13.44
N HIS A 108 17.58 5.81 -13.30
CA HIS A 108 16.78 5.56 -12.10
C HIS A 108 16.76 4.08 -11.70
N PRO A 109 17.87 3.52 -11.21
CA PRO A 109 17.94 2.13 -10.75
C PRO A 109 17.24 1.97 -9.39
N TYR A 110 15.92 1.73 -9.42
CA TYR A 110 15.07 1.78 -8.23
C TYR A 110 15.43 0.70 -7.21
N ILE A 111 15.66 -0.53 -7.66
CA ILE A 111 15.89 -1.67 -6.77
C ILE A 111 17.26 -1.60 -6.13
N GLU A 112 18.32 -1.31 -6.89
CA GLU A 112 19.67 -1.14 -6.36
C GLU A 112 19.72 0.02 -5.34
N THR A 113 19.11 1.15 -5.68
CA THR A 113 19.04 2.32 -4.79
C THR A 113 18.29 1.98 -3.51
N THR A 114 17.20 1.21 -3.61
CA THR A 114 16.42 0.78 -2.45
C THR A 114 17.20 -0.20 -1.56
N LEU A 115 17.89 -1.18 -2.14
CA LEU A 115 18.75 -2.13 -1.42
C LEU A 115 19.85 -1.39 -0.64
N SER A 116 20.43 -0.33 -1.20
CA SER A 116 21.44 0.48 -0.50
C SER A 116 20.93 1.19 0.76
N LYS A 117 19.59 1.37 0.88
CA LYS A 117 18.92 1.96 2.05
C LYS A 117 18.32 0.91 2.98
N ASP A 118 18.37 -0.35 2.60
CA ASP A 118 17.90 -1.46 3.41
C ASP A 118 18.93 -1.82 4.47
N VAL A 119 18.56 -1.59 5.73
CA VAL A 119 19.40 -1.97 6.89
C VAL A 119 19.35 -3.46 7.18
N THR A 120 18.40 -4.19 6.60
CA THR A 120 18.35 -5.64 6.68
C THR A 120 19.31 -6.21 5.65
N ALA A 121 20.49 -6.63 6.11
CA ALA A 121 21.49 -7.29 5.27
C ALA A 121 21.02 -8.69 4.88
N SER A 122 21.60 -9.23 3.80
CA SER A 122 21.52 -10.65 3.46
C SER A 122 21.89 -11.51 4.67
N ARG A 123 21.24 -12.65 4.79
CA ARG A 123 21.47 -13.55 5.91
C ARG A 123 22.94 -14.00 5.86
N PRO A 124 23.72 -13.88 6.94
CA PRO A 124 25.00 -14.58 6.99
C PRO A 124 24.69 -16.08 6.99
N GLU A 125 25.24 -16.81 6.01
CA GLU A 125 25.22 -18.27 5.95
C GLU A 125 25.70 -18.91 7.27
#